data_AF-A0A938TG94-F1
#
_entry.id   AF-A0A938TG94-F1
#
_cell.length_a   1.000
_cell.length_b   1.000
_cell.length_c   1.000
_cell.angle_alpha   90.00
_cell.angle_beta   90.00
_cell.angle_gamma   90.00
#
_symmetry.space_group_name_H-M   'P 1'
#
loop_
_entity.id
_entity.type
_entity.pdbx_description
1 polymer ?
#
loop_
_entity_poly.entity_id
_entity_poly.type
_entity_poly.pdbx_seq_one_letter_code
_entity_poly.pdbx_strand_id
1 'polypeptide(L)'
;MNSGLFSSRSEEWETPQYVFDILNNEFRFQVDVCATSENSKCAIYFDKEINGLKQEWSPFRCWMNPPYGRSISRWIKKASDESTHGALVVCLIPSRTDTKWWHEWVMKSSEIWFVAGRLSFGNEKQSAPFPSCVVIYYPELDNPIKLAVPIIRSVKFEKRTPHLQFIGQKNPPLF
;
A
#
# COMPACT_ATOMS: atom_id res chain seq x y z
N MET A 1 -32.49 -10.88 -16.26
CA MET A 1 -31.79 -9.66 -15.81
C MET A 1 -30.57 -10.10 -15.02
N ASN A 2 -29.36 -9.87 -15.54
CA ASN A 2 -28.11 -10.20 -14.87
C ASN A 2 -27.89 -9.20 -13.72
N SER A 3 -28.04 -9.67 -12.47
CA SER A 3 -27.65 -8.89 -11.28
C SER A 3 -26.14 -8.69 -11.29
N GLY A 4 -25.72 -7.43 -11.34
CA GLY A 4 -24.37 -6.97 -11.64
C GLY A 4 -23.26 -7.55 -10.78
N LEU A 5 -22.07 -7.61 -11.38
CA LEU A 5 -20.82 -8.07 -10.78
C LEU A 5 -20.51 -7.30 -9.49
N PHE A 6 -20.39 -8.05 -8.38
CA PHE A 6 -19.61 -7.78 -7.17
C PHE A 6 -19.54 -6.30 -6.69
N SER A 7 -20.61 -5.80 -6.08
CA SER A 7 -20.47 -4.75 -5.06
C SER A 7 -20.03 -5.40 -3.74
N SER A 8 -18.84 -5.06 -3.24
CA SER A 8 -18.47 -5.45 -1.87
C SER A 8 -19.37 -4.70 -0.88
N ARG A 9 -19.72 -5.33 0.25
CA ARG A 9 -20.53 -4.69 1.30
C ARG A 9 -19.77 -3.57 2.04
N SER A 10 -18.45 -3.55 1.93
CA SER A 10 -17.57 -2.54 2.53
C SER A 10 -16.46 -2.14 1.54
N GLU A 11 -15.99 -0.90 1.66
CA GLU A 11 -14.78 -0.41 0.99
C GLU A 11 -13.52 -0.65 1.84
N GLU A 12 -13.68 -1.08 3.09
CA GLU A 12 -12.60 -1.34 4.05
C GLU A 12 -12.14 -2.79 3.96
N TRP A 13 -10.85 -2.98 3.75
CA TRP A 13 -10.21 -4.27 3.62
C TRP A 13 -9.04 -4.36 4.59
N GLU A 14 -9.24 -4.95 5.76
CA GLU A 14 -8.18 -5.03 6.78
C GLU A 14 -6.96 -5.81 6.25
N THR A 15 -5.78 -5.19 6.32
CA THR A 15 -4.53 -5.82 5.89
C THR A 15 -4.28 -7.12 6.66
N PRO A 16 -3.99 -8.24 5.98
CA PRO A 16 -3.59 -9.47 6.66
C PRO A 16 -2.34 -9.23 7.52
N GLN A 17 -2.37 -9.63 8.79
CA GLN A 17 -1.30 -9.30 9.73
C GLN A 17 0.10 -9.71 9.22
N TYR A 18 0.23 -10.91 8.65
CA TYR A 18 1.51 -11.39 8.11
C TYR A 18 2.07 -10.52 6.97
N VAL A 19 1.21 -9.91 6.15
CA VAL A 19 1.64 -8.99 5.08
C VAL A 19 2.18 -7.71 5.70
N PHE A 20 1.47 -7.16 6.68
CA PHE A 20 1.93 -5.99 7.41
C PHE A 20 3.26 -6.27 8.12
N ASP A 21 3.38 -7.37 8.86
CA ASP A 21 4.59 -7.69 9.62
C ASP A 21 5.83 -7.83 8.73
N ILE A 22 5.68 -8.49 7.56
CA ILE A 22 6.75 -8.62 6.56
C ILE A 22 7.20 -7.24 6.08
N LEU A 23 6.26 -6.37 5.71
CA LEU A 23 6.58 -5.02 5.22
C LEU A 23 7.08 -4.11 6.34
N ASN A 24 6.59 -4.27 7.57
CA ASN A 24 7.03 -3.49 8.72
C ASN A 24 8.44 -3.87 9.16
N ASN A 25 8.84 -5.14 9.01
CA ASN A 25 10.22 -5.53 9.25
C ASN A 25 11.19 -4.84 8.29
N GLU A 26 10.75 -4.59 7.05
CA GLU A 26 11.51 -3.89 6.02
C GLU A 26 11.50 -2.37 6.23
N PHE A 27 10.30 -1.80 6.32
CA PHE A 27 10.07 -0.37 6.25
C PHE A 27 9.82 0.30 7.61
N ARG A 28 9.84 -0.44 8.72
CA ARG A 28 9.77 0.09 10.11
C ARG A 28 8.75 1.22 10.27
N PHE A 29 7.48 0.92 9.98
CA PHE A 29 6.40 1.90 10.01
C PHE A 29 6.21 2.50 11.41
N GLN A 30 5.92 3.79 11.43
CA GLN A 30 5.64 4.57 12.64
C GLN A 30 4.17 4.97 12.72
N VAL A 31 3.52 5.21 11.58
CA VAL A 31 2.15 5.73 11.49
C VAL A 31 1.32 4.91 10.51
N ASP A 32 0.11 4.53 10.92
CA ASP A 32 -0.94 3.99 10.04
C ASP A 32 -1.93 5.10 9.65
N VAL A 33 -1.83 5.60 8.42
CA VAL A 33 -2.46 6.88 8.05
C VAL A 33 -3.95 6.76 7.71
N CYS A 34 -4.50 5.55 7.65
CA CYS A 34 -5.89 5.30 7.29
C CYS A 34 -6.45 4.04 7.95
N ALA A 35 -6.54 4.08 9.28
CA ALA A 35 -6.96 2.96 10.11
C ALA A 35 -8.28 3.24 10.85
N THR A 36 -8.67 2.32 11.72
CA THR A 36 -9.61 2.52 12.83
C THR A 36 -8.92 2.11 14.13
N SER A 37 -9.53 2.42 15.27
CA SER A 37 -9.05 1.97 16.58
C SER A 37 -8.92 0.45 16.68
N GLU A 38 -9.75 -0.30 15.95
CA GLU A 38 -9.79 -1.77 15.98
C GLU A 38 -8.80 -2.43 15.02
N ASN A 39 -8.41 -1.76 13.93
CA ASN A 39 -7.63 -2.37 12.85
C ASN A 39 -6.24 -1.77 12.63
N SER A 40 -5.89 -0.73 13.41
CA SER A 40 -4.59 -0.06 13.34
C SER A 40 -3.42 -1.03 13.38
N LYS A 41 -2.44 -0.80 12.50
CA LYS A 41 -1.21 -1.61 12.44
C LYS A 41 -0.01 -0.93 13.10
N CYS A 42 -0.15 0.34 13.46
CA CYS A 42 0.86 1.11 14.18
C CYS A 42 0.26 1.69 15.47
N ALA A 43 1.11 1.99 16.46
CA ALA A 43 0.68 2.64 17.70
C ALA A 43 0.14 4.06 17.46
N ILE A 44 0.70 4.77 16.47
CA ILE A 44 0.17 6.04 15.97
C ILE A 44 -0.67 5.72 14.73
N TYR A 45 -1.92 6.17 14.73
CA TYR A 45 -2.81 5.98 13.59
C TYR A 45 -3.80 7.15 13.44
N PHE A 46 -4.33 7.31 12.23
CA PHE A 46 -5.38 8.28 11.95
C PHE A 46 -6.67 7.54 11.58
N ASP A 47 -7.70 7.75 12.39
CA ASP A 47 -9.04 7.28 12.12
C ASP A 47 -9.86 8.27 11.28
N LYS A 48 -11.16 7.99 11.11
CA LYS A 48 -12.08 8.85 10.34
C LYS A 48 -12.31 10.21 11.01
N GLU A 49 -12.23 10.29 12.35
CA GLU A 49 -12.43 11.52 13.10
C GLU A 49 -11.22 12.45 12.97
N ILE A 50 -10.01 11.88 13.11
CA ILE A 50 -8.73 12.58 12.92
C ILE A 50 -8.53 12.95 11.45
N ASN A 51 -9.03 12.14 10.52
CA ASN A 51 -8.94 12.31 9.08
C ASN A 51 -7.49 12.41 8.59
N GLY A 52 -6.88 11.25 8.31
CA GLY A 52 -5.50 11.16 7.86
C GLY A 52 -5.16 11.95 6.60
N LEU A 53 -6.13 12.35 5.76
CA LEU A 53 -5.87 13.22 4.60
C LEU A 53 -5.53 14.67 4.99
N LYS A 54 -5.87 15.09 6.22
CA LYS A 54 -5.60 16.43 6.74
C LYS A 54 -4.37 16.51 7.64
N GLN A 55 -3.78 15.38 8.00
CA GLN A 55 -2.62 15.30 8.87
C GLN A 55 -1.32 15.39 8.08
N GLU A 56 -0.25 15.85 8.73
CA GLU A 56 1.11 15.76 8.18
C GLU A 56 1.62 14.32 8.31
N TRP A 57 2.26 13.81 7.25
CA TRP A 57 2.85 12.46 7.25
C TRP A 57 4.37 12.51 7.32
N SER A 58 4.98 13.57 6.81
CA SER A 58 6.41 13.80 6.98
C SER A 58 6.78 14.13 8.44
N PRO A 59 7.96 13.71 8.94
CA PRO A 59 9.00 12.90 8.27
C PRO A 59 8.85 11.40 8.57
N PHE A 60 7.62 10.93 8.81
CA PHE A 60 7.39 9.58 9.30
C PHE A 60 7.46 8.51 8.20
N ARG A 61 7.68 7.27 8.65
CA ARG A 61 7.50 6.06 7.85
C ARG A 61 6.05 5.60 7.95
N CYS A 62 5.27 5.81 6.89
CA CYS A 62 3.84 5.62 6.86
C CYS A 62 3.42 4.32 6.18
N TRP A 63 2.56 3.57 6.88
CA TRP A 63 1.74 2.51 6.29
C TRP A 63 0.42 3.10 5.80
N MET A 64 0.02 2.74 4.58
CA MET A 64 -1.26 3.17 4.01
C MET A 64 -2.00 2.01 3.35
N ASN A 65 -3.13 1.63 3.93
CA ASN A 65 -4.10 0.70 3.32
C ASN A 65 -5.48 1.37 3.24
N PRO A 66 -5.70 2.26 2.25
CA PRO A 66 -6.85 3.14 2.23
C PRO A 66 -8.15 2.37 1.94
N PRO A 67 -9.34 2.96 2.17
CA PRO A 67 -10.58 2.42 1.64
C PRO A 67 -10.54 2.30 0.09
N TYR A 68 -10.89 1.15 -0.47
CA TYR A 68 -10.75 0.83 -1.91
C TYR A 68 -11.90 1.34 -2.80
N GLY A 69 -12.46 2.47 -2.41
CA GLY A 69 -13.60 3.13 -3.03
C GLY A 69 -13.25 4.38 -3.84
N ARG A 70 -14.17 5.35 -3.82
CA ARG A 70 -14.06 6.61 -4.58
C ARG A 70 -12.96 7.54 -4.07
N SER A 71 -12.46 7.35 -2.86
CA SER A 71 -11.47 8.21 -2.21
C SER A 71 -10.02 7.80 -2.48
N ILE A 72 -9.77 6.61 -3.06
CA ILE A 72 -8.41 6.07 -3.23
C ILE A 72 -7.48 7.03 -3.99
N SER A 73 -7.99 7.76 -4.99
CA SER A 73 -7.21 8.74 -5.74
C SER A 73 -6.67 9.88 -4.86
N ARG A 74 -7.42 10.32 -3.84
CA ARG A 74 -6.99 11.36 -2.90
C ARG A 74 -5.87 10.86 -1.98
N TRP A 75 -5.97 9.62 -1.51
CA TRP A 75 -4.94 8.98 -0.69
C TRP A 75 -3.64 8.81 -1.45
N ILE A 76 -3.70 8.32 -2.70
CA ILE A 76 -2.51 8.11 -3.51
C ILE A 76 -1.85 9.42 -3.93
N LYS A 77 -2.65 10.45 -4.26
CA LYS A 77 -2.10 11.79 -4.48
C LYS A 77 -1.37 12.28 -3.23
N LYS A 78 -1.98 12.17 -2.04
CA LYS A 78 -1.35 12.59 -0.79
C LYS A 78 -0.07 11.81 -0.49
N ALA A 79 -0.05 10.49 -0.70
CA ALA A 79 1.16 9.69 -0.55
C ALA A 79 2.32 10.20 -1.42
N SER A 80 2.03 10.51 -2.68
CA SER A 80 3.01 11.08 -3.60
C SER A 80 3.46 12.49 -3.21
N ASP A 81 2.57 13.32 -2.65
CA ASP A 81 2.92 14.67 -2.22
C ASP A 81 3.75 14.64 -0.93
N GLU A 82 3.37 13.83 0.06
CA GLU A 82 4.07 13.74 1.36
C GLU A 82 5.50 13.18 1.21
N SER A 83 5.74 12.32 0.22
CA SER A 83 7.09 11.82 -0.05
C SER A 83 8.04 12.91 -0.55
N THR A 84 7.53 13.97 -1.21
CA THR A 84 8.36 15.13 -1.57
C THR A 84 8.73 16.00 -0.36
N HIS A 85 7.98 15.84 0.75
CA HIS A 85 8.21 16.55 2.00
C HIS A 85 9.02 15.74 3.01
N GLY A 86 9.45 14.51 2.67
CA GLY A 86 10.31 13.69 3.53
C GLY A 86 9.66 12.43 4.11
N ALA A 87 8.39 12.13 3.78
CA ALA A 87 7.75 10.90 4.24
C ALA A 87 8.21 9.68 3.43
N LEU A 88 8.40 8.53 4.08
CA LEU A 88 8.38 7.23 3.41
C LEU A 88 6.93 6.75 3.43
N VAL A 89 6.34 6.44 2.27
CA VAL A 89 4.96 5.95 2.22
C VAL A 89 4.88 4.63 1.48
N VAL A 90 4.40 3.59 2.18
CA VAL A 90 4.16 2.27 1.60
C VAL A 90 2.67 1.99 1.57
N CYS A 91 2.16 1.76 0.37
CA CYS A 91 0.74 1.67 0.09
C CYS A 91 0.36 0.24 -0.31
N LEU A 92 -0.65 -0.37 0.30
CA LEU A 92 -1.30 -1.57 -0.22
C LEU A 92 -2.60 -1.16 -0.93
N ILE A 93 -2.65 -1.38 -2.25
CA ILE A 93 -3.79 -0.94 -3.08
C ILE A 93 -4.19 -1.99 -4.13
N PRO A 94 -5.42 -1.90 -4.68
CA PRO A 94 -5.78 -2.67 -5.85
C PRO A 94 -5.00 -2.23 -7.10
N SER A 95 -4.56 -3.20 -7.90
CA SER A 95 -3.81 -2.96 -9.15
C SER A 95 -4.73 -2.50 -10.29
N ARG A 96 -5.26 -1.27 -10.21
CA ARG A 96 -6.19 -0.68 -11.19
C ARG A 96 -5.43 0.19 -12.21
N THR A 97 -4.65 -0.47 -13.06
CA THR A 97 -3.71 0.16 -14.01
C THR A 97 -4.37 1.01 -15.09
N ASP A 98 -5.67 0.88 -15.28
CA ASP A 98 -6.48 1.61 -16.27
C ASP A 98 -6.97 2.98 -15.76
N THR A 99 -6.81 3.26 -14.47
CA THR A 99 -7.37 4.46 -13.85
C THR A 99 -6.47 5.68 -14.01
N LYS A 100 -7.08 6.86 -14.09
CA LYS A 100 -6.36 8.14 -14.17
C LYS A 100 -5.35 8.33 -13.02
N TRP A 101 -5.75 8.04 -11.78
CA TRP A 101 -4.88 8.22 -10.62
C TRP A 101 -3.68 7.27 -10.62
N TRP A 102 -3.78 6.11 -11.29
CA TRP A 102 -2.63 5.24 -11.49
C TRP A 102 -1.58 5.94 -12.35
N HIS A 103 -1.97 6.43 -13.52
CA HIS A 103 -1.06 7.11 -14.44
C HIS A 103 -0.51 8.43 -13.88
N GLU A 104 -1.31 9.17 -13.12
CA GLU A 104 -0.88 10.47 -12.57
C GLU A 104 0.05 10.35 -11.37
N TRP A 105 -0.14 9.35 -10.51
CA TRP A 105 0.51 9.30 -9.19
C TRP A 105 1.27 8.00 -8.95
N VAL A 106 0.69 6.84 -9.23
CA VAL A 106 1.40 5.55 -9.06
C VAL A 106 2.59 5.43 -9.99
N MET A 107 2.48 5.88 -11.24
CA MET A 107 3.60 5.87 -12.19
C MET A 107 4.73 6.85 -11.84
N LYS A 108 4.57 7.67 -10.79
CA LYS A 108 5.61 8.55 -10.22
C LYS A 108 6.21 8.02 -8.93
N SER A 109 5.76 6.85 -8.46
CA SER A 109 6.31 6.18 -7.28
C SER A 109 7.74 5.71 -7.50
N SER A 110 8.42 5.35 -6.42
CA SER A 110 9.78 4.80 -6.48
C SER A 110 9.77 3.33 -6.90
N GLU A 111 8.86 2.54 -6.32
CA GLU A 111 8.71 1.11 -6.64
C GLU A 111 7.24 0.69 -6.70
N ILE A 112 6.96 -0.30 -7.55
CA ILE A 112 5.67 -1.00 -7.61
C ILE A 112 5.94 -2.49 -7.54
N TRP A 113 5.44 -3.14 -6.49
CA TRP A 113 5.54 -4.58 -6.29
C TRP A 113 4.18 -5.23 -6.55
N PHE A 114 4.04 -5.87 -7.71
CA PHE A 114 2.83 -6.61 -8.04
C PHE A 114 2.78 -7.92 -7.24
N VAL A 115 1.67 -8.15 -6.55
CA VAL A 115 1.49 -9.36 -5.75
C VAL A 115 1.02 -10.51 -6.65
N ALA A 116 1.81 -11.57 -6.71
CA ALA A 116 1.45 -12.80 -7.39
C ALA A 116 0.37 -13.54 -6.58
N GLY A 117 -0.84 -13.61 -7.14
CA GLY A 117 -2.00 -14.24 -6.52
C GLY A 117 -3.03 -13.23 -5.99
N ARG A 118 -3.82 -13.65 -5.01
CA ARG A 118 -4.83 -12.83 -4.34
C ARG A 118 -4.64 -12.91 -2.83
N LEU A 119 -4.63 -11.76 -2.18
CA LEU A 119 -4.58 -11.70 -0.72
C LEU A 119 -5.97 -12.01 -0.14
N SER A 120 -6.02 -12.67 1.01
CA SER A 120 -7.23 -12.84 1.81
C SER A 120 -7.15 -11.85 2.98
N PHE A 121 -7.94 -10.78 2.92
CA PHE A 121 -7.97 -9.69 3.90
C PHE A 121 -8.77 -10.09 5.15
N GLY A 122 -8.34 -9.62 6.32
CA GLY A 122 -8.91 -10.00 7.61
C GLY A 122 -8.93 -11.51 7.87
N ASN A 123 -10.01 -11.99 8.50
CA ASN A 123 -10.27 -13.42 8.77
C ASN A 123 -11.12 -14.11 7.69
N GLU A 124 -11.27 -13.50 6.51
CA GLU A 124 -12.10 -14.08 5.46
C GLU A 124 -11.49 -15.36 4.87
N LYS A 125 -12.35 -16.35 4.63
CA LYS A 125 -11.95 -17.63 4.01
C LYS A 125 -11.64 -17.49 2.52
N GLN A 126 -12.15 -16.45 1.87
CA GLN A 126 -12.00 -16.22 0.45
C GLN A 126 -10.98 -15.11 0.19
N SER A 127 -10.26 -15.23 -0.92
CA SER A 127 -9.36 -14.16 -1.34
C SER A 127 -10.14 -12.99 -1.93
N ALA A 128 -9.59 -11.78 -1.83
CA ALA A 128 -10.18 -10.60 -2.42
C ALA A 128 -10.41 -10.80 -3.93
N PRO A 129 -11.52 -10.29 -4.48
CA PRO A 129 -11.85 -10.46 -5.89
C PRO A 129 -10.98 -9.58 -6.82
N PHE A 130 -10.03 -8.82 -6.30
CA PHE A 130 -9.19 -7.88 -7.04
C PHE A 130 -7.68 -8.18 -6.88
N PRO A 131 -6.86 -7.84 -7.90
CA PRO A 131 -5.40 -7.86 -7.77
C PRO A 131 -4.91 -6.79 -6.79
N SER A 132 -3.80 -7.06 -6.11
CA SER A 132 -3.14 -6.10 -5.22
C SER A 132 -1.71 -5.82 -5.66
N CYS A 133 -1.23 -4.63 -5.35
CA CYS A 133 0.18 -4.26 -5.41
C CYS A 133 0.57 -3.47 -4.16
N VAL A 134 1.87 -3.49 -3.87
CA VAL A 134 2.50 -2.55 -2.94
C VAL A 134 3.13 -1.43 -3.75
N VAL A 135 2.82 -0.17 -3.43
CA VAL A 135 3.41 1.01 -4.07
C VAL A 135 4.22 1.76 -3.03
N ILE A 136 5.47 2.07 -3.35
CA ILE A 136 6.43 2.66 -2.42
C ILE A 136 6.86 4.02 -2.95
N TYR A 137 6.72 5.04 -2.11
CA TYR A 137 7.28 6.37 -2.32
C TYR A 137 8.37 6.60 -1.26
N TYR A 138 9.64 6.57 -1.67
CA TYR A 138 10.74 6.97 -0.79
C TYR A 138 10.78 8.49 -0.64
N PRO A 139 11.31 9.02 0.49
CA PRO A 139 11.55 10.44 0.66
C PRO A 139 12.42 10.99 -0.47
N GLU A 140 11.96 12.02 -1.19
CA GLU A 140 12.76 12.62 -2.28
C GLU A 140 14.03 13.31 -1.76
N LEU A 141 13.98 13.82 -0.53
CA LEU A 141 15.13 14.43 0.13
C LEU A 141 16.31 13.46 0.27
N ASP A 142 16.03 12.15 0.34
CA ASP A 142 17.03 11.08 0.49
C ASP A 142 17.41 10.43 -0.86
N ASN A 143 16.78 10.83 -1.96
CA ASN A 143 17.01 10.26 -3.29
C ASN A 143 17.23 11.35 -4.38
N PRO A 144 18.47 11.83 -4.57
CA PRO A 144 18.77 12.89 -5.53
C PRO A 144 18.60 12.46 -7.00
N ILE A 145 18.44 11.16 -7.26
CA ILE A 145 18.18 10.61 -8.60
C ILE A 145 16.78 10.03 -8.60
N LYS A 146 15.78 10.91 -8.63
CA LYS A 146 14.40 10.49 -8.88
C LYS A 146 14.35 9.76 -10.22
N LEU A 147 14.18 8.45 -10.18
CA LEU A 147 14.06 7.65 -11.39
C LEU A 147 12.88 8.18 -12.21
N ALA A 148 13.06 8.23 -13.53
CA ALA A 148 11.98 8.66 -14.44
C ALA A 148 10.79 7.69 -14.44
N VAL A 149 11.01 6.44 -13.98
CA VAL A 149 10.01 5.37 -13.91
C VAL A 149 10.20 4.54 -12.64
N PRO A 150 9.13 3.96 -12.07
CA PRO A 150 9.22 3.10 -10.89
C PRO A 150 9.96 1.81 -11.20
N ILE A 151 10.69 1.28 -10.21
CA ILE A 151 11.20 -0.09 -10.27
C ILE A 151 10.01 -1.05 -10.12
N ILE A 152 9.81 -1.92 -11.10
CA ILE A 152 8.74 -2.90 -11.09
C ILE A 152 9.26 -4.24 -10.58
N ARG A 153 8.56 -4.83 -9.60
CA ARG A 153 8.87 -6.16 -9.07
C ARG A 153 7.63 -7.06 -9.04
N SER A 154 7.86 -8.36 -9.13
CA SER A 154 6.85 -9.39 -8.86
C SER A 154 7.16 -10.02 -7.52
N VAL A 155 6.19 -10.03 -6.59
CA VAL A 155 6.40 -10.50 -5.22
C VAL A 155 5.33 -11.50 -4.79
N LYS A 156 5.68 -12.36 -3.84
CA LYS A 156 4.74 -13.22 -3.14
C LYS A 156 4.96 -13.11 -1.64
N PHE A 157 3.87 -12.93 -0.90
CA PHE A 157 3.88 -12.99 0.56
C PHE A 157 3.56 -14.41 0.99
N GLU A 158 4.53 -15.09 1.61
CA GLU A 158 4.36 -16.45 2.10
C GLU A 158 3.72 -16.44 3.49
N LYS A 159 2.57 -17.11 3.67
CA LYS A 159 1.82 -17.08 4.93
C LYS A 159 2.32 -18.10 5.96
N ARG A 160 2.77 -19.29 5.52
CA ARG A 160 3.16 -20.39 6.41
C ARG A 160 4.50 -20.15 7.10
N THR A 161 5.45 -19.62 6.34
CA THR A 161 6.74 -19.15 6.83
C THR A 161 6.81 -17.68 6.42
N PRO A 162 6.43 -16.72 7.29
CA PRO A 162 6.31 -15.31 6.90
C PRO A 162 7.60 -14.74 6.32
N HIS A 163 7.61 -14.55 5.00
CA HIS A 163 8.68 -13.84 4.29
C HIS A 163 8.17 -13.29 2.96
N LEU A 164 8.90 -12.30 2.45
CA LEU A 164 8.72 -11.76 1.11
C LEU A 164 9.59 -12.53 0.12
N GLN A 165 8.98 -13.08 -0.93
CA GLN A 165 9.70 -13.67 -2.05
C GLN A 165 9.63 -12.73 -3.26
N PHE A 166 10.78 -12.36 -3.82
CA PHE A 166 10.87 -11.70 -5.12
C PHE A 166 10.94 -12.74 -6.23
N ILE A 167 9.93 -12.78 -7.10
CA ILE A 167 9.81 -13.76 -8.17
C ILE A 167 10.64 -13.31 -9.38
N GLY A 168 11.41 -14.23 -9.95
CA GLY A 168 12.17 -13.97 -11.19
C GLY A 168 13.47 -13.19 -11.00
N GLN A 169 13.86 -12.88 -9.76
CA GLN A 169 15.15 -12.24 -9.45
C GLN A 169 16.07 -13.25 -8.77
N LYS A 170 17.24 -13.52 -9.38
CA LYS A 170 18.36 -14.20 -8.71
C LYS A 170 19.05 -13.16 -7.85
N ASN A 171 18.84 -13.23 -6.53
CA ASN A 171 19.34 -12.30 -5.51
C ASN A 171 18.53 -10.99 -5.41
N PRO A 172 17.53 -10.91 -4.52
CA PRO A 172 16.97 -9.62 -4.16
C PRO A 172 18.06 -8.73 -3.55
N PRO A 173 17.99 -7.40 -3.71
CA PRO A 173 18.94 -6.50 -3.06
C PRO A 173 18.89 -6.77 -1.55
N LEU A 174 20.07 -7.05 -0.98
CA LEU A 174 20.29 -6.95 0.44
C LEU A 174 20.22 -5.46 0.75
N PHE A 175 19.20 -5.05 1.49
CA PHE A 175 19.09 -3.70 2.03
C PHE A 175 20.30 -3.37 2.91
#